data_AF-A0A935A4H1-F1
#
_entry.id   AF-A0A935A4H1-F1
#
_cell.length_a   1.000
_cell.length_b   1.000
_cell.length_c   1.000
_cell.angle_alpha   90.00
_cell.angle_beta   90.00
_cell.angle_gamma   90.00
#
_symmetry.space_group_name_H-M   'P 1'
#
loop_
_entity.id
_entity.type
_entity.pdbx_description
1 polymer ?
#
loop_
_entity_poly.entity_id
_entity_poly.type
_entity_poly.pdbx_seq_one_letter_code
_entity_poly.pdbx_strand_id
1 'polypeptide(L)'
;MVLAISILIALVGPFLFLILLRKLDLHKTAKFHWNIAALIFGFLAYILAVWVNRSVADAGLATRVQIVRGVAPFAEEILKSLVLIYFVTRADFNYVVDGALYGFGAGIGFALIENIEYVTGRPDLALTIAVARVFSTNLVHATGSGLIGTALGYSRGEKGRGRGALAILGGYAFAILFHALFNTMVNAGTFLAVAIAYGVIGAGLIWYIIRRGLLVQKEWVKEKLGIADRVTQEETRVVSNIETVEELLEPIKARFGAEKSSLVRNLIYKQAEIGIKRKLIDSTPSEARRREIEEIIAELVRDINKLRNEIGAYCMMMVREVYLGSDMQIWSLLNARIAAAGPGQKGGGLWDRVSERLRESPPPRGGSKS
;
A
#
# COMPACT_ATOMS: atom_id res chain seq x y z
N MET A 1 26.76 0.17 -31.29
CA MET A 1 27.03 -0.23 -29.90
C MET A 1 26.56 0.80 -28.88
N VAL A 2 27.01 2.07 -28.94
CA VAL A 2 26.63 3.13 -27.97
C VAL A 2 25.12 3.35 -27.88
N LEU A 3 24.40 3.42 -29.01
CA LEU A 3 22.94 3.57 -29.01
C LEU A 3 22.22 2.43 -28.30
N ALA A 4 22.63 1.17 -28.53
CA ALA A 4 22.03 0.00 -27.87
C ALA A 4 22.26 0.03 -26.35
N ILE A 5 23.47 0.40 -25.91
CA ILE A 5 23.78 0.60 -24.48
C ILE A 5 22.92 1.71 -23.88
N SER A 6 22.73 2.80 -24.63
CA SER A 6 21.93 3.95 -24.18
C SER A 6 20.46 3.60 -24.02
N ILE A 7 19.89 2.84 -24.97
CA ILE A 7 18.53 2.30 -24.88
C ILE A 7 18.41 1.35 -23.68
N LEU A 8 19.40 0.49 -23.44
CA LEU A 8 19.42 -0.40 -22.28
C LEU A 8 19.42 0.39 -20.97
N ILE A 9 20.22 1.45 -20.85
CA ILE A 9 20.23 2.35 -19.68
C ILE A 9 18.86 3.02 -19.50
N ALA A 10 18.29 3.56 -20.58
CA ALA A 10 17.00 4.21 -20.60
C ALA A 10 15.84 3.30 -20.15
N LEU A 11 15.93 1.99 -20.45
CA LEU A 11 14.97 0.98 -20.05
C LEU A 11 15.21 0.47 -18.63
N VAL A 12 16.43 0.05 -18.31
CA VAL A 12 16.76 -0.62 -17.04
C VAL A 12 16.78 0.36 -15.87
N GLY A 13 17.30 1.57 -16.06
CA GLY A 13 17.39 2.61 -15.03
C GLY A 13 16.06 2.86 -14.29
N PRO A 14 14.95 3.15 -14.99
CA PRO A 14 13.64 3.32 -14.37
C PRO A 14 13.17 2.10 -13.54
N PHE A 15 13.42 0.87 -14.01
CA PHE A 15 13.07 -0.33 -13.23
C PHE A 15 13.88 -0.47 -11.95
N LEU A 16 15.14 -0.02 -11.93
CA LEU A 16 15.96 -0.01 -10.71
C LEU A 16 15.35 0.87 -9.62
N PHE A 17 14.71 2.00 -9.98
CA PHE A 17 14.00 2.84 -9.01
C PHE A 17 12.77 2.14 -8.42
N LEU A 18 12.02 1.39 -9.22
CA LEU A 18 10.90 0.58 -8.72
C LEU A 18 11.37 -0.52 -7.77
N ILE A 19 12.50 -1.18 -8.09
CA ILE A 19 13.12 -2.18 -7.21
C ILE A 19 13.61 -1.53 -5.91
N LEU A 20 14.24 -0.34 -5.99
CA LEU A 20 14.71 0.40 -4.82
C LEU A 20 13.55 0.77 -3.90
N LEU A 21 12.46 1.31 -4.43
CA LEU A 21 11.26 1.62 -3.64
C LEU A 21 10.68 0.38 -2.95
N ARG A 22 10.71 -0.77 -3.63
CA ARG A 22 10.32 -2.05 -3.03
C ARG A 22 11.23 -2.47 -1.87
N LYS A 23 12.55 -2.29 -2.01
CA LYS A 23 13.52 -2.59 -0.96
C LYS A 23 13.43 -1.65 0.24
N LEU A 24 12.97 -0.41 0.04
CA LEU A 24 12.73 0.57 1.11
C LEU A 24 11.46 0.28 1.92
N ASP A 25 10.84 -0.88 1.72
CA ASP A 25 9.70 -1.38 2.50
C ASP A 25 8.43 -0.51 2.42
N LEU A 26 8.40 0.43 1.47
CA LEU A 26 7.27 1.33 1.23
C LEU A 26 6.05 0.62 0.61
N HIS A 27 6.26 -0.58 0.06
CA HIS A 27 5.26 -1.35 -0.69
C HIS A 27 4.44 -2.33 0.15
N LYS A 28 4.57 -2.39 1.48
CA LYS A 28 3.80 -3.36 2.29
C LYS A 28 2.28 -3.19 2.14
N THR A 29 1.81 -2.00 1.75
CA THR A 29 0.37 -1.72 1.55
C THR A 29 -0.10 -1.86 0.10
N ALA A 30 0.78 -1.62 -0.88
CA ALA A 30 0.41 -1.55 -2.30
C ALA A 30 0.64 -2.88 -3.00
N LYS A 31 -0.40 -3.41 -3.65
CA LYS A 31 -0.31 -4.71 -4.33
C LYS A 31 0.56 -4.59 -5.58
N PHE A 32 1.44 -5.58 -5.78
CA PHE A 32 2.43 -5.57 -6.85
C PHE A 32 1.81 -5.52 -8.25
N HIS A 33 0.77 -6.31 -8.52
CA HIS A 33 0.13 -6.35 -9.84
C HIS A 33 -0.50 -5.02 -10.24
N TRP A 34 -0.97 -4.22 -9.29
CA TRP A 34 -1.53 -2.89 -9.58
C TRP A 34 -0.46 -1.85 -9.89
N ASN A 35 0.76 -1.99 -9.34
CA ASN A 35 1.91 -1.19 -9.78
C ASN A 35 2.32 -1.55 -11.21
N ILE A 36 2.29 -2.84 -11.58
CA ILE A 36 2.55 -3.27 -12.97
C ILE A 36 1.48 -2.71 -13.91
N ALA A 37 0.20 -2.78 -13.53
CA ALA A 37 -0.88 -2.18 -14.30
C ALA A 37 -0.68 -0.66 -14.45
N ALA A 38 -0.31 0.06 -13.38
CA ALA A 38 0.00 1.49 -13.47
C ALA A 38 1.12 1.77 -14.48
N LEU A 39 2.19 0.98 -14.45
CA LEU A 39 3.32 1.09 -15.38
C LEU A 39 2.87 0.89 -16.84
N ILE A 40 2.08 -0.14 -17.12
CA ILE A 40 1.52 -0.40 -18.46
C ILE A 40 0.62 0.76 -18.90
N PHE A 41 -0.20 1.31 -18.02
CA PHE A 41 -1.01 2.48 -18.34
C PHE A 41 -0.16 3.73 -18.58
N GLY A 42 0.98 3.88 -17.91
CA GLY A 42 1.96 4.94 -18.20
C GLY A 42 2.47 4.87 -19.64
N PHE A 43 2.78 3.67 -20.13
CA PHE A 43 3.13 3.43 -21.54
C PHE A 43 2.02 3.89 -22.49
N LEU A 44 0.77 3.51 -22.21
CA LEU A 44 -0.39 3.90 -23.03
C LEU A 44 -0.62 5.42 -22.99
N ALA A 45 -0.46 6.04 -21.82
CA ALA A 45 -0.58 7.48 -21.64
C ALA A 45 0.44 8.25 -22.49
N TYR A 46 1.66 7.75 -22.66
CA TYR A 46 2.66 8.34 -23.55
C TYR A 46 2.19 8.33 -25.02
N ILE A 47 1.69 7.18 -25.51
CA ILE A 47 1.19 7.08 -26.89
C ILE A 47 0.05 8.08 -27.13
N LEU A 48 -0.89 8.17 -26.19
CA LEU A 48 -1.98 9.13 -26.27
C LEU A 48 -1.48 10.58 -26.21
N ALA A 49 -0.49 10.87 -25.37
CA ALA A 49 0.08 12.22 -25.27
C ALA A 49 0.77 12.64 -26.56
N VAL A 50 1.53 11.75 -27.21
CA VAL A 50 2.12 12.00 -28.53
C VAL A 50 1.04 12.34 -29.55
N TRP A 51 -0.06 11.59 -29.56
CA TRP A 51 -1.18 11.86 -30.47
C TRP A 51 -1.85 13.22 -30.20
N VAL A 52 -2.12 13.55 -28.93
CA VAL A 52 -2.69 14.86 -28.54
C VAL A 52 -1.75 15.99 -28.94
N ASN A 53 -0.47 15.89 -28.59
CA ASN A 53 0.53 16.93 -28.86
C ASN A 53 0.72 17.17 -30.37
N ARG A 54 0.73 16.10 -31.18
CA ARG A 54 0.79 16.21 -32.65
C ARG A 54 -0.46 16.87 -33.21
N SER A 55 -1.65 16.46 -32.76
CA SER A 55 -2.91 17.06 -33.22
C SER A 55 -2.99 18.56 -32.94
N VAL A 56 -2.50 19.00 -31.77
CA VAL A 56 -2.41 20.44 -31.43
C VAL A 56 -1.43 21.17 -32.34
N ALA A 57 -0.30 20.55 -32.68
CA ALA A 57 0.69 21.13 -33.59
C ALA A 57 0.15 21.23 -35.02
N ASP A 58 -0.46 20.16 -35.54
CA ASP A 58 -0.99 20.08 -36.90
C ASP A 58 -2.17 21.04 -37.13
N ALA A 59 -2.97 21.27 -36.09
CA ALA A 59 -4.05 22.27 -36.10
C ALA A 59 -3.56 23.73 -35.98
N GLY A 60 -2.25 23.95 -35.79
CA GLY A 60 -1.67 25.30 -35.65
C GLY A 60 -2.10 26.04 -34.37
N LEU A 61 -2.62 25.31 -33.37
CA LEU A 61 -3.18 25.90 -32.15
C LEU A 61 -2.12 26.41 -31.18
N ALA A 62 -0.90 25.88 -31.26
CA ALA A 62 0.22 26.27 -30.42
C ALA A 62 1.56 26.07 -31.15
N THR A 63 2.52 26.95 -30.86
CA THR A 63 3.90 26.80 -31.35
C THR A 63 4.58 25.60 -30.68
N ARG A 64 5.64 25.07 -31.31
CA ARG A 64 6.46 23.99 -30.72
C ARG A 64 6.95 24.31 -29.30
N VAL A 65 7.31 25.56 -29.04
CA VAL A 65 7.78 26.01 -27.73
C VAL A 65 6.64 25.97 -26.69
N GLN A 66 5.44 26.45 -27.06
CA GLN A 66 4.27 26.40 -26.18
C GLN A 66 3.83 24.95 -25.91
N ILE A 67 3.96 24.07 -26.90
CA ILE A 67 3.62 22.65 -26.73
C ILE A 67 4.56 22.02 -25.70
N VAL A 68 5.87 22.08 -25.94
CA VAL A 68 6.87 21.41 -25.08
C VAL A 68 6.86 21.95 -23.64
N ARG A 69 6.65 23.26 -23.47
CA ARG A 69 6.73 23.92 -22.16
C ARG A 69 5.41 23.96 -21.39
N GLY A 70 4.27 23.74 -22.04
CA GLY A 70 2.95 23.92 -21.43
C GLY A 70 1.96 22.83 -21.79
N VAL A 71 1.59 22.72 -23.06
CA VAL A 71 0.53 21.79 -23.51
C VAL A 71 0.88 20.34 -23.19
N ALA A 72 2.12 19.93 -23.48
CA ALA A 72 2.59 18.58 -23.23
C ALA A 72 2.58 18.24 -21.74
N PRO A 73 3.23 18.98 -20.82
CA PRO A 73 3.11 18.75 -19.39
C PRO A 73 1.67 18.64 -18.88
N PHE A 74 0.78 19.52 -19.36
CA PHE A 74 -0.63 19.51 -18.99
C PHE A 74 -1.34 18.23 -19.45
N ALA A 75 -1.25 17.90 -20.74
CA ALA A 75 -1.89 16.73 -21.32
C ALA A 75 -1.33 15.43 -20.73
N GLU A 76 -0.02 15.35 -20.56
CA GLU A 76 0.64 14.15 -20.09
C GLU A 76 0.30 13.80 -18.65
N GLU A 77 0.31 14.77 -17.72
CA GLU A 77 -0.06 14.48 -16.32
C GLU A 77 -1.54 14.10 -16.18
N ILE A 78 -2.42 14.66 -17.02
CA ILE A 78 -3.84 14.25 -17.08
C ILE A 78 -3.99 12.84 -17.64
N LEU A 79 -3.29 12.50 -18.72
CA LEU A 79 -3.40 11.18 -19.35
C LEU A 79 -2.84 10.09 -18.44
N LYS A 80 -1.71 10.34 -17.75
CA LYS A 80 -1.13 9.41 -16.76
C LYS A 80 -2.07 9.16 -15.58
N SER A 81 -2.83 10.17 -15.16
CA SER A 81 -3.69 10.06 -13.97
C SER A 81 -5.00 9.31 -14.20
N LEU A 82 -5.43 9.09 -15.44
CA LEU A 82 -6.69 8.41 -15.76
C LEU A 82 -6.79 7.03 -15.09
N VAL A 83 -5.70 6.26 -15.09
CA VAL A 83 -5.66 4.96 -14.40
C VAL A 83 -5.75 5.11 -12.88
N LEU A 84 -5.20 6.19 -12.32
CA LEU A 84 -5.22 6.45 -10.88
C LEU A 84 -6.62 6.83 -10.40
N ILE A 85 -7.39 7.55 -11.22
CA ILE A 85 -8.80 7.85 -10.96
C ILE A 85 -9.60 6.54 -10.87
N TYR A 86 -9.30 5.55 -11.71
CA TYR A 86 -9.91 4.23 -11.58
C TYR A 86 -9.43 3.50 -10.32
N PHE A 87 -8.11 3.46 -10.05
CA PHE A 87 -7.56 2.73 -8.90
C PHE A 87 -8.06 3.26 -7.56
N VAL A 88 -8.21 4.58 -7.43
CA VAL A 88 -8.73 5.18 -6.19
C VAL A 88 -10.20 4.87 -5.95
N THR A 89 -10.93 4.24 -6.88
CA THR A 89 -12.31 3.79 -6.63
C THR A 89 -12.41 2.36 -6.07
N ARG A 90 -11.33 1.57 -6.17
CA ARG A 90 -11.35 0.13 -5.83
C ARG A 90 -11.39 -0.15 -4.33
N ALA A 91 -12.06 -1.21 -3.89
CA ALA A 91 -12.20 -1.50 -2.45
C ALA A 91 -10.87 -1.89 -1.77
N ASP A 92 -9.92 -2.43 -2.55
CA ASP A 92 -8.59 -2.82 -2.07
C ASP A 92 -7.54 -1.68 -2.09
N PHE A 93 -7.94 -0.46 -2.46
CA PHE A 93 -7.10 0.73 -2.32
C PHE A 93 -7.12 1.23 -0.88
N ASN A 94 -5.96 1.19 -0.21
CA ASN A 94 -5.90 1.35 1.23
C ASN A 94 -5.80 2.83 1.66
N TYR A 95 -4.92 3.64 1.07
CA TYR A 95 -4.76 5.05 1.46
C TYR A 95 -3.92 5.90 0.48
N VAL A 96 -3.52 7.10 0.90
CA VAL A 96 -2.64 8.06 0.21
C VAL A 96 -1.36 7.42 -0.34
N VAL A 97 -0.78 6.46 0.41
CA VAL A 97 0.46 5.76 0.04
C VAL A 97 0.28 4.93 -1.22
N ASP A 98 -0.83 4.21 -1.36
CA ASP A 98 -1.12 3.43 -2.56
C ASP A 98 -1.26 4.34 -3.78
N GLY A 99 -1.90 5.50 -3.61
CA GLY A 99 -2.01 6.52 -4.64
C GLY A 99 -0.64 7.02 -5.10
N ALA A 100 0.25 7.35 -4.15
CA ALA A 100 1.60 7.78 -4.43
C ALA A 100 2.40 6.72 -5.20
N LEU A 101 2.33 5.46 -4.77
CA LEU A 101 3.09 4.35 -5.38
C LEU A 101 2.56 3.99 -6.78
N TYR A 102 1.24 3.89 -6.96
CA TYR A 102 0.67 3.65 -8.28
C TYR A 102 0.94 4.82 -9.22
N GLY A 103 0.86 6.06 -8.73
CA GLY A 103 1.22 7.25 -9.50
C GLY A 103 2.69 7.25 -9.91
N PHE A 104 3.59 6.90 -9.00
CA PHE A 104 5.01 6.73 -9.30
C PHE A 104 5.22 5.68 -10.41
N GLY A 105 4.52 4.55 -10.33
CA GLY A 105 4.55 3.51 -11.35
C GLY A 105 4.09 4.00 -12.73
N ALA A 106 2.99 4.75 -12.80
CA ALA A 106 2.50 5.34 -14.05
C ALA A 106 3.50 6.34 -14.66
N GLY A 107 4.11 7.18 -13.83
CA GLY A 107 5.16 8.11 -14.28
C GLY A 107 6.39 7.39 -14.83
N ILE A 108 6.85 6.33 -14.17
CA ILE A 108 7.96 5.50 -14.67
C ILE A 108 7.60 4.81 -15.99
N GLY A 109 6.39 4.26 -16.09
CA GLY A 109 5.87 3.65 -17.32
C GLY A 109 5.88 4.60 -18.51
N PHE A 110 5.49 5.85 -18.29
CA PHE A 110 5.52 6.91 -19.29
C PHE A 110 6.96 7.26 -19.70
N ALA A 111 7.84 7.47 -18.71
CA ALA A 111 9.22 7.87 -18.93
C ALA A 111 10.02 6.84 -19.74
N LEU A 112 9.70 5.55 -19.62
CA LEU A 112 10.36 4.47 -20.37
C LEU A 112 10.33 4.71 -21.89
N ILE A 113 9.18 5.07 -22.44
CA ILE A 113 9.04 5.26 -23.89
C ILE A 113 9.55 6.62 -24.32
N GLU A 114 9.28 7.65 -23.53
CA GLU A 114 9.81 8.97 -23.81
C GLU A 114 11.35 8.93 -23.85
N ASN A 115 12.01 8.20 -22.95
CA ASN A 115 13.46 8.05 -23.00
C ASN A 115 13.96 7.39 -24.29
N ILE A 116 13.25 6.40 -24.82
CA ILE A 116 13.60 5.78 -26.10
C ILE A 116 13.52 6.82 -27.22
N GLU A 117 12.45 7.60 -27.29
CA GLU A 117 12.29 8.65 -28.30
C GLU A 117 13.45 9.65 -28.24
N TYR A 118 13.80 10.15 -27.05
CA TYR A 118 14.89 11.11 -26.90
C TYR A 118 16.27 10.53 -27.23
N VAL A 119 16.55 9.29 -26.84
CA VAL A 119 17.83 8.62 -27.12
C VAL A 119 17.99 8.31 -28.61
N THR A 120 16.92 7.85 -29.26
CA THR A 120 16.92 7.55 -30.70
C THR A 120 16.88 8.80 -31.57
N GLY A 121 16.26 9.88 -31.09
CA GLY A 121 16.19 11.16 -31.79
C GLY A 121 17.50 11.97 -31.79
N ARG A 122 18.46 11.64 -30.92
CA ARG A 122 19.81 12.22 -30.91
C ARG A 122 20.89 11.15 -30.67
N PRO A 123 21.19 10.31 -31.67
CA PRO A 123 22.14 9.21 -31.52
C PRO A 123 23.56 9.65 -31.11
N ASP A 124 23.95 10.85 -31.49
CA ASP A 124 25.23 11.51 -31.16
C ASP A 124 25.38 11.82 -29.67
N LEU A 125 24.27 12.07 -28.97
CA LEU A 125 24.22 12.37 -27.53
C LEU A 125 23.54 11.27 -26.71
N ALA A 126 23.26 10.12 -27.34
CA ALA A 126 22.43 9.04 -26.80
C ALA A 126 22.80 8.65 -25.36
N LEU A 127 24.09 8.44 -25.07
CA LEU A 127 24.56 8.01 -23.76
C LEU A 127 24.33 9.08 -22.69
N THR A 128 24.72 10.32 -22.99
CA THR A 128 24.54 11.47 -22.09
C THR A 128 23.07 11.71 -21.81
N ILE A 129 22.22 11.65 -22.83
CA ILE A 129 20.76 11.78 -22.72
C ILE A 129 20.19 10.65 -21.86
N ALA A 130 20.59 9.40 -22.10
CA ALA A 130 20.11 8.25 -21.34
C ALA A 130 20.43 8.39 -19.84
N VAL A 131 21.69 8.66 -19.49
CA VAL A 131 22.11 8.83 -18.09
C VAL A 131 21.41 10.03 -17.46
N ALA A 132 21.36 11.17 -18.15
CA ALA A 132 20.71 12.38 -17.66
C ALA A 132 19.25 12.13 -17.28
N ARG A 133 18.49 11.51 -18.20
CA ARG A 133 17.04 11.31 -18.05
C ARG A 133 16.72 10.30 -16.96
N VAL A 134 17.58 9.30 -16.73
CA VAL A 134 17.41 8.33 -15.64
C VAL A 134 17.32 9.01 -14.27
N PHE A 135 18.16 10.02 -14.01
CA PHE A 135 18.21 10.73 -12.72
C PHE A 135 17.47 12.07 -12.72
N SER A 136 16.84 12.46 -13.83
CA SER A 136 16.07 13.71 -13.94
C SER A 136 14.64 13.44 -14.38
N THR A 137 14.39 13.35 -15.69
CA THR A 137 13.05 13.20 -16.29
C THR A 137 12.25 12.05 -15.71
N ASN A 138 12.86 10.88 -15.47
CA ASN A 138 12.18 9.75 -14.82
C ASN A 138 11.61 10.14 -13.46
N LEU A 139 12.41 10.82 -12.64
CA LEU A 139 12.01 11.23 -11.30
C LEU A 139 10.96 12.35 -11.38
N VAL A 140 11.03 13.23 -12.37
CA VAL A 140 10.01 14.27 -12.60
C VAL A 140 8.65 13.66 -12.92
N HIS A 141 8.58 12.72 -13.88
CA HIS A 141 7.31 12.04 -14.19
C HIS A 141 6.79 11.21 -13.01
N ALA A 142 7.67 10.45 -12.36
CA ALA A 142 7.29 9.63 -11.21
C ALA A 142 6.78 10.50 -10.04
N THR A 143 7.40 11.66 -9.82
CA THR A 143 6.97 12.63 -8.81
C THR A 143 5.62 13.25 -9.18
N GLY A 144 5.47 13.78 -10.40
CA GLY A 144 4.23 14.44 -10.84
C GLY A 144 3.02 13.51 -10.72
N SER A 145 3.12 12.32 -11.30
CA SER A 145 2.04 11.32 -11.23
C SER A 145 1.84 10.77 -9.81
N GLY A 146 2.91 10.62 -9.02
CA GLY A 146 2.84 10.25 -7.61
C GLY A 146 2.10 11.30 -6.77
N LEU A 147 2.29 12.59 -7.03
CA LEU A 147 1.60 13.68 -6.33
C LEU A 147 0.10 13.71 -6.68
N ILE A 148 -0.26 13.50 -7.95
CA ILE A 148 -1.66 13.38 -8.36
C ILE A 148 -2.31 12.17 -7.68
N GLY A 149 -1.63 11.02 -7.70
CA GLY A 149 -2.11 9.81 -7.02
C GLY A 149 -2.29 10.01 -5.51
N THR A 150 -1.35 10.71 -4.86
CA THR A 150 -1.43 11.11 -3.44
C THR A 150 -2.69 11.96 -3.20
N ALA A 151 -2.92 12.98 -4.02
CA ALA A 151 -4.05 13.89 -3.88
C ALA A 151 -5.40 13.17 -4.08
N LEU A 152 -5.49 12.28 -5.07
CA LEU A 152 -6.66 11.42 -5.28
C LEU A 152 -6.91 10.53 -4.05
N GLY A 153 -5.85 9.85 -3.55
CA GLY A 153 -5.93 9.00 -2.37
C GLY A 153 -6.36 9.76 -1.12
N TYR A 154 -5.87 10.98 -0.93
CA TYR A 154 -6.28 11.87 0.16
C TYR A 154 -7.77 12.23 0.05
N SER A 155 -8.22 12.63 -1.14
CA SER A 155 -9.62 13.02 -1.37
C SER A 155 -10.61 11.88 -1.10
N ARG A 156 -10.20 10.61 -1.24
CA ARG A 156 -11.07 9.46 -0.93
C ARG A 156 -11.42 9.35 0.55
N GLY A 157 -10.48 9.71 1.43
CA GLY A 157 -10.66 9.64 2.89
C GLY A 157 -11.24 10.92 3.51
N GLU A 158 -11.31 12.01 2.75
CA GLU A 158 -11.72 13.33 3.23
C GLU A 158 -13.25 13.46 3.28
N LYS A 159 -13.78 13.95 4.42
CA LYS A 159 -15.22 14.16 4.61
C LYS A 159 -15.70 15.44 3.93
N GLY A 160 -14.83 16.44 3.85
CA GLY A 160 -15.15 17.73 3.22
C GLY A 160 -14.95 17.68 1.71
N ARG A 161 -16.04 17.66 0.93
CA ARG A 161 -15.98 17.67 -0.55
C ARG A 161 -15.10 18.80 -1.12
N GLY A 162 -15.17 20.00 -0.52
CA GLY A 162 -14.33 21.13 -0.92
C GLY A 162 -12.83 20.92 -0.67
N ARG A 163 -12.46 20.32 0.48
CA ARG A 163 -11.05 20.01 0.80
C ARG A 163 -10.50 18.92 -0.11
N GLY A 164 -11.29 17.88 -0.41
CA GLY A 164 -10.91 16.85 -1.36
C GLY A 164 -10.68 17.41 -2.77
N ALA A 165 -11.59 18.26 -3.26
CA ALA A 165 -11.44 18.92 -4.55
C ALA A 165 -10.20 19.84 -4.60
N LEU A 166 -9.96 20.63 -3.56
CA LEU A 166 -8.76 21.48 -3.46
C LEU A 166 -7.46 20.66 -3.45
N ALA A 167 -7.45 19.51 -2.78
CA ALA A 167 -6.31 18.60 -2.79
C ALA A 167 -6.03 18.07 -4.20
N ILE A 168 -7.07 17.63 -4.93
CA ILE A 168 -6.97 17.16 -6.31
C ILE A 168 -6.45 18.27 -7.22
N LEU A 169 -7.07 19.47 -7.17
CA LEU A 169 -6.65 20.61 -7.97
C LEU A 169 -5.21 21.02 -7.67
N GLY A 170 -4.82 21.06 -6.39
CA GLY A 170 -3.46 21.35 -5.97
C GLY A 170 -2.45 20.30 -6.46
N GLY A 171 -2.81 19.02 -6.41
CA GLY A 171 -2.00 17.92 -6.91
C GLY A 171 -1.74 18.03 -8.42
N TYR A 172 -2.78 18.28 -9.22
CA TYR A 172 -2.63 18.52 -10.66
C TYR A 172 -1.84 19.80 -10.95
N ALA A 173 -2.19 20.92 -10.31
CA ALA A 173 -1.53 22.19 -10.55
C ALA A 173 -0.03 22.08 -10.24
N PHE A 174 0.34 21.49 -9.10
CA PHE A 174 1.74 21.30 -8.76
C PHE A 174 2.43 20.35 -9.74
N ALA A 175 1.85 19.19 -10.05
CA ALA A 175 2.48 18.23 -10.96
C ALA A 175 2.72 18.83 -12.36
N ILE A 176 1.73 19.53 -12.91
CA ILE A 176 1.82 20.17 -14.22
C ILE A 176 2.84 21.30 -14.20
N LEU A 177 2.84 22.17 -13.18
CA LEU A 177 3.80 23.27 -13.08
C LEU A 177 5.23 22.77 -12.84
N PHE A 178 5.41 21.76 -11.99
CA PHE A 178 6.70 21.12 -11.72
C PHE A 178 7.29 20.53 -13.01
N HIS A 179 6.47 19.82 -13.77
CA HIS A 179 6.87 19.25 -15.05
C HIS A 179 7.13 20.33 -16.12
N ALA A 180 6.23 21.32 -16.25
CA ALA A 180 6.40 22.45 -17.17
C ALA A 180 7.67 23.25 -16.90
N LEU A 181 8.00 23.48 -15.62
CA LEU A 181 9.22 24.17 -15.21
C LEU A 181 10.46 23.35 -15.58
N PHE A 182 10.45 22.05 -15.31
CA PHE A 182 11.53 21.15 -15.73
C PHE A 182 11.76 21.18 -17.24
N ASN A 183 10.69 21.03 -18.04
CA ASN A 183 10.77 21.10 -19.49
C ASN A 183 11.29 22.46 -19.95
N THR A 184 10.84 23.55 -19.35
CA THR A 184 11.31 24.90 -19.66
C THR A 184 12.80 25.05 -19.40
N MET A 185 13.28 24.60 -18.24
CA MET A 185 14.69 24.64 -17.87
C MET A 185 15.56 23.83 -18.85
N VAL A 186 15.21 22.57 -19.10
CA VAL A 186 16.00 21.69 -19.98
C VAL A 186 16.00 22.22 -21.41
N ASN A 187 14.86 22.69 -21.92
CA ASN A 187 14.77 23.27 -23.27
C ASN A 187 15.48 24.63 -23.39
N ALA A 188 15.74 25.33 -22.28
CA ALA A 188 16.55 26.55 -22.25
C ALA A 188 18.05 26.28 -22.16
N GLY A 189 18.49 25.02 -22.18
CA GLY A 189 19.91 24.65 -22.12
C GLY A 189 20.49 24.58 -20.71
N THR A 190 19.66 24.31 -19.70
CA THR A 190 20.12 24.15 -18.31
C THR A 190 21.17 23.05 -18.17
N PHE A 191 22.16 23.28 -17.30
CA PHE A 191 23.20 22.30 -16.99
C PHE A 191 22.63 20.97 -16.47
N LEU A 192 23.25 19.87 -16.89
CA LEU A 192 22.88 18.50 -16.50
C LEU A 192 22.74 18.33 -14.98
N ALA A 193 23.68 18.87 -14.21
CA ALA A 193 23.66 18.78 -12.75
C ALA A 193 22.39 19.40 -12.13
N VAL A 194 21.89 20.50 -12.71
CA VAL A 194 20.68 21.17 -12.23
C VAL A 194 19.43 20.35 -12.58
N ALA A 195 19.37 19.75 -13.78
CA ALA A 195 18.27 18.87 -14.16
C ALA A 195 18.19 17.62 -13.26
N ILE A 196 19.34 17.03 -12.93
CA ILE A 196 19.42 15.89 -11.99
C ILE A 196 19.00 16.33 -10.59
N ALA A 197 19.51 17.46 -10.10
CA ALA A 197 19.13 17.99 -8.79
C ALA A 197 17.61 18.21 -8.69
N TYR A 198 16.98 18.76 -9.74
CA TYR A 198 15.54 18.95 -9.81
C TYR A 198 14.76 17.62 -9.69
N GLY A 199 15.18 16.59 -10.43
CA GLY A 199 14.59 15.26 -10.35
C GLY A 199 14.74 14.64 -8.96
N VAL A 200 15.94 14.72 -8.36
CA VAL A 200 16.22 14.20 -7.02
C VAL A 200 15.42 14.93 -5.94
N ILE A 201 15.24 16.26 -6.06
CA ILE A 201 14.37 17.04 -5.17
C ILE A 201 12.93 16.53 -5.27
N GLY A 202 12.43 16.28 -6.49
CA GLY A 202 11.11 15.68 -6.70
C GLY A 202 10.98 14.30 -6.04
N ALA A 203 11.97 13.43 -6.22
CA ALA A 203 12.01 12.13 -5.59
C ALA A 203 12.03 12.21 -4.04
N GLY A 204 12.77 13.16 -3.49
CA GLY A 204 12.78 13.45 -2.04
C GLY A 204 11.42 13.94 -1.54
N LEU A 205 10.73 14.78 -2.32
CA LEU A 205 9.39 15.27 -2.00
C LEU A 205 8.36 14.14 -1.96
N ILE A 206 8.31 13.28 -3.00
CA ILE A 206 7.37 12.16 -3.01
C ILE A 206 7.69 11.14 -1.92
N TRP A 207 8.98 10.87 -1.67
CA TRP A 207 9.40 10.03 -0.55
C TRP A 207 8.93 10.59 0.80
N TYR A 208 9.12 11.90 1.04
CA TYR A 208 8.65 12.56 2.24
C TYR A 208 7.12 12.43 2.41
N ILE A 209 6.36 12.65 1.34
CA ILE A 209 4.90 12.50 1.34
C ILE A 209 4.48 11.07 1.63
N ILE A 210 5.11 10.08 1.02
CA ILE A 210 4.84 8.66 1.30
C ILE A 210 5.12 8.35 2.79
N ARG A 211 6.26 8.80 3.32
CA ARG A 211 6.61 8.60 4.73
C ARG A 211 5.61 9.25 5.67
N ARG A 212 5.19 10.50 5.39
CA ARG A 212 4.14 11.19 6.15
C ARG A 212 2.79 10.46 6.04
N GLY A 213 2.42 9.98 4.86
CA GLY A 213 1.21 9.20 4.63
C GLY A 213 1.20 7.91 5.44
N LEU A 214 2.33 7.19 5.49
CA LEU A 214 2.50 5.99 6.31
C LEU A 214 2.39 6.29 7.82
N LEU A 215 2.96 7.41 8.27
CA LEU A 215 2.85 7.84 9.67
C LEU A 215 1.40 8.17 10.05
N VAL A 216 0.71 8.97 9.22
CA VAL A 216 -0.72 9.30 9.44
C VAL A 216 -1.58 8.04 9.39
N GLN A 217 -1.29 7.10 8.49
CA GLN A 217 -1.98 5.82 8.44
C GLN A 217 -1.76 5.01 9.73
N LYS A 218 -0.52 4.98 10.25
CA LYS A 218 -0.20 4.33 11.53
C LYS A 218 -0.96 4.98 12.70
N GLU A 219 -1.01 6.31 12.75
CA GLU A 219 -1.78 7.06 13.76
C GLU A 219 -3.28 6.82 13.65
N TRP A 220 -3.84 6.82 12.45
CA TRP A 220 -5.25 6.54 12.22
C TRP A 220 -5.62 5.12 12.65
N VAL A 221 -4.77 4.14 12.33
CA VAL A 221 -4.95 2.77 12.80
C VAL A 221 -4.88 2.73 14.34
N LYS A 222 -3.91 3.40 14.96
CA LYS A 222 -3.79 3.52 16.43
C LYS A 222 -5.04 4.13 17.07
N GLU A 223 -5.52 5.25 16.55
CA GLU A 223 -6.71 5.96 17.04
C GLU A 223 -7.98 5.14 16.86
N LYS A 224 -8.16 4.49 15.70
CA LYS A 224 -9.37 3.70 15.41
C LYS A 224 -9.43 2.38 16.16
N LEU A 225 -8.29 1.88 16.61
CA LEU A 225 -8.21 0.76 17.55
C LEU A 225 -8.43 1.23 18.98
N GLY A 226 -7.93 2.41 19.36
CA GLY A 226 -8.18 3.03 20.67
C GLY A 226 -9.64 3.50 20.89
N ILE A 227 -10.37 3.90 19.84
CA ILE A 227 -11.78 4.35 19.91
C ILE A 227 -12.76 3.17 19.78
N ALA A 228 -12.28 1.99 19.37
CA ALA A 228 -13.10 0.79 19.35
C ALA A 228 -13.21 0.21 20.76
N ASP A 229 -14.06 0.82 21.58
CA ASP A 229 -14.51 0.21 22.84
C ASP A 229 -15.12 -1.17 22.48
N ARG A 230 -14.43 -2.24 22.91
CA ARG A 230 -14.55 -3.70 22.60
C ARG A 230 -13.32 -4.35 21.97
N VAL A 231 -12.24 -3.61 21.73
CA VAL A 231 -10.90 -4.18 21.52
C VAL A 231 -10.15 -3.93 22.81
N THR A 232 -9.73 -5.00 23.49
CA THR A 232 -9.06 -4.85 24.81
C THR A 232 -7.83 -3.95 24.62
N GLN A 233 -7.49 -3.11 25.62
CA GLN A 233 -6.36 -2.17 25.54
C GLN A 233 -5.04 -2.82 25.05
N GLU A 234 -4.93 -4.14 25.21
CA GLU A 234 -3.81 -4.97 24.83
C GLU A 234 -3.78 -5.36 23.33
N GLU A 235 -4.92 -5.49 22.65
CA GLU A 235 -4.99 -5.68 21.19
C GLU A 235 -4.60 -4.38 20.43
N THR A 236 -4.98 -3.23 21.00
CA THR A 236 -4.55 -1.91 20.50
C THR A 236 -3.04 -1.71 20.66
N ARG A 237 -2.42 -2.31 21.67
CA ARG A 237 -0.98 -2.21 21.97
C ARG A 237 -0.10 -2.81 20.88
N VAL A 238 -0.56 -3.88 20.24
CA VAL A 238 0.18 -4.57 19.18
C VAL A 238 0.15 -3.79 17.86
N VAL A 239 -0.97 -3.13 17.55
CA VAL A 239 -1.16 -2.49 16.24
C VAL A 239 -0.83 -0.99 16.26
N SER A 240 -0.97 -0.32 17.39
CA SER A 240 -0.61 1.10 17.56
C SER A 240 0.89 1.41 17.40
N ASN A 241 1.69 0.37 17.23
CA ASN A 241 3.07 0.36 17.64
C ASN A 241 3.89 -0.54 16.69
N ILE A 242 3.71 -0.34 15.39
CA ILE A 242 4.44 -1.04 14.30
C ILE A 242 5.97 -1.02 14.47
N GLU A 243 6.52 0.02 15.11
CA GLU A 243 7.96 0.08 15.44
C GLU A 243 8.31 -0.82 16.63
N THR A 244 7.39 -1.00 17.58
CA THR A 244 7.53 -1.97 18.66
C THR A 244 7.11 -3.38 18.26
N VAL A 245 6.47 -3.63 17.10
CA VAL A 245 6.20 -5.01 16.64
C VAL A 245 7.53 -5.76 16.54
N GLU A 246 8.59 -5.09 16.13
CA GLU A 246 9.91 -5.71 16.06
C GLU A 246 10.50 -6.00 17.45
N GLU A 247 10.42 -5.05 18.38
CA GLU A 247 10.80 -5.24 19.79
C GLU A 247 9.96 -6.33 20.47
N LEU A 248 8.67 -6.33 20.20
CA LEU A 248 7.69 -7.30 20.67
C LEU A 248 8.05 -8.68 20.15
N LEU A 249 8.52 -8.80 18.91
CA LEU A 249 8.88 -10.07 18.28
C LEU A 249 10.29 -10.56 18.65
N GLU A 250 11.13 -9.76 19.33
CA GLU A 250 12.49 -10.19 19.73
C GLU A 250 12.49 -11.47 20.60
N PRO A 251 11.60 -11.65 21.60
CA PRO A 251 11.49 -12.92 22.32
C PRO A 251 11.15 -14.12 21.42
N ILE A 252 10.32 -13.91 20.39
CA ILE A 252 10.01 -14.95 19.41
C ILE A 252 11.20 -15.23 18.51
N LYS A 253 11.88 -14.19 18.03
CA LYS A 253 13.04 -14.30 17.16
C LYS A 253 14.21 -14.98 17.87
N ALA A 254 14.45 -14.65 19.14
CA ALA A 254 15.47 -15.28 19.97
C ALA A 254 15.20 -16.79 20.19
N ARG A 255 13.93 -17.18 20.35
CA ARG A 255 13.55 -18.56 20.66
C ARG A 255 13.30 -19.44 19.43
N PHE A 256 12.78 -18.85 18.36
CA PHE A 256 12.24 -19.56 17.19
C PHE A 256 12.89 -19.16 15.86
N GLY A 257 13.82 -18.21 15.88
CA GLY A 257 14.51 -17.72 14.70
C GLY A 257 13.75 -16.64 13.93
N ALA A 258 14.48 -16.00 13.02
CA ALA A 258 13.96 -14.89 12.20
C ALA A 258 12.83 -15.33 11.25
N GLU A 259 12.85 -16.57 10.77
CA GLU A 259 11.82 -17.12 9.88
C GLU A 259 10.46 -17.17 10.58
N LYS A 260 10.37 -17.80 11.76
CA LYS A 260 9.12 -17.85 12.53
C LYS A 260 8.68 -16.46 12.98
N SER A 261 9.61 -15.60 13.42
CA SER A 261 9.31 -14.20 13.76
C SER A 261 8.64 -13.45 12.60
N SER A 262 9.13 -13.64 11.37
CA SER A 262 8.53 -13.07 10.16
C SER A 262 7.11 -13.61 9.89
N LEU A 263 6.89 -14.93 10.06
CA LEU A 263 5.57 -15.53 9.92
C LEU A 263 4.57 -14.98 10.96
N VAL A 264 4.99 -14.85 12.22
CA VAL A 264 4.17 -14.23 13.28
C VAL A 264 3.85 -12.78 12.95
N ARG A 265 4.82 -12.01 12.44
CA ARG A 265 4.60 -10.63 12.00
C ARG A 265 3.51 -10.55 10.93
N ASN A 266 3.58 -11.43 9.92
CA ASN A 266 2.58 -11.50 8.86
C ASN A 266 1.20 -11.89 9.39
N LEU A 267 1.13 -12.79 10.37
CA LEU A 267 -0.12 -13.17 11.03
C LEU A 267 -0.76 -11.98 11.75
N ILE A 268 0.03 -11.22 12.51
CA ILE A 268 -0.42 -10.01 13.22
C ILE A 268 -0.95 -8.98 12.23
N TYR A 269 -0.23 -8.72 11.13
CA TYR A 269 -0.66 -7.76 10.11
C TYR A 269 -1.97 -8.15 9.44
N LYS A 270 -2.11 -9.42 9.02
CA LYS A 270 -3.36 -9.91 8.42
C LYS A 270 -4.52 -9.87 9.40
N GLN A 271 -4.28 -10.13 10.68
CA GLN A 271 -5.31 -10.05 11.71
C GLN A 271 -5.76 -8.60 11.94
N ALA A 272 -4.83 -7.64 11.95
CA ALA A 272 -5.15 -6.22 11.97
C ALA A 272 -5.94 -5.78 10.72
N GLU A 273 -5.58 -6.30 9.54
CA GLU A 273 -6.27 -6.02 8.28
C GLU A 273 -7.73 -6.49 8.32
N ILE A 274 -8.01 -7.69 8.86
CA ILE A 274 -9.39 -8.16 9.07
C ILE A 274 -10.18 -7.19 9.96
N GLY A 275 -9.58 -6.71 11.06
CA GLY A 275 -10.22 -5.73 11.95
C GLY A 275 -10.62 -4.46 11.21
N ILE A 276 -9.75 -3.94 10.34
CA ILE A 276 -10.01 -2.76 9.50
C ILE A 276 -11.15 -3.04 8.50
N LYS A 277 -11.09 -4.19 7.80
CA LYS A 277 -12.10 -4.56 6.79
C LYS A 277 -13.48 -4.78 7.40
N ARG A 278 -13.59 -5.40 8.58
CA ARG A 278 -14.86 -5.55 9.31
C ARG A 278 -15.50 -4.20 9.63
N LYS A 279 -14.73 -3.23 10.10
CA LYS A 279 -15.21 -1.87 10.37
C LYS A 279 -15.63 -1.12 9.09
N LEU A 280 -14.98 -1.43 7.96
CA LEU A 280 -15.36 -0.88 6.67
C LEU A 280 -16.73 -1.40 6.21
N ILE A 281 -17.10 -2.65 6.52
CA ILE A 281 -18.45 -3.18 6.26
C ILE A 281 -19.52 -2.36 6.97
N ASP A 282 -19.33 -2.08 8.27
CA ASP A 282 -20.29 -1.35 9.11
C ASP A 282 -20.57 0.07 8.60
N SER A 283 -19.57 0.68 7.94
CA SER A 283 -19.62 2.05 7.41
C SER A 283 -19.92 2.13 5.91
N THR A 284 -20.03 0.99 5.22
CA THR A 284 -20.27 0.94 3.78
C THR A 284 -21.77 0.79 3.49
N PRO A 285 -22.42 1.71 2.75
CA PRO A 285 -23.85 1.64 2.46
C PRO A 285 -24.21 0.75 1.25
N SER A 286 -23.25 0.42 0.38
CA SER A 286 -23.48 -0.40 -0.82
C SER A 286 -23.34 -1.90 -0.52
N GLU A 287 -24.38 -2.69 -0.78
CA GLU A 287 -24.33 -4.16 -0.60
C GLU A 287 -23.26 -4.84 -1.46
N ALA A 288 -23.09 -4.41 -2.72
CA ALA A 288 -22.07 -4.96 -3.60
C ALA A 288 -20.66 -4.79 -3.02
N ARG A 289 -20.37 -3.61 -2.43
CA ARG A 289 -19.08 -3.38 -1.74
C ARG A 289 -18.95 -4.15 -0.45
N ARG A 290 -20.04 -4.36 0.30
CA ARG A 290 -20.01 -5.20 1.50
C ARG A 290 -19.59 -6.62 1.14
N ARG A 291 -20.17 -7.20 0.09
CA ARG A 291 -19.79 -8.53 -0.41
C ARG A 291 -18.32 -8.62 -0.82
N GLU A 292 -17.80 -7.62 -1.54
CA GLU A 292 -16.39 -7.57 -1.91
C GLU A 292 -15.47 -7.54 -0.67
N ILE A 293 -15.83 -6.76 0.36
CA ILE A 293 -15.06 -6.71 1.61
C ILE A 293 -15.15 -8.04 2.38
N GLU A 294 -16.31 -8.69 2.38
CA GLU A 294 -16.51 -10.01 3.00
C GLU A 294 -15.64 -11.09 2.32
N GLU A 295 -15.54 -11.07 0.99
CA GLU A 295 -14.65 -11.96 0.23
C GLU A 295 -13.18 -11.75 0.60
N ILE A 296 -12.74 -10.50 0.74
CA ILE A 296 -11.39 -10.16 1.20
C ILE A 296 -11.15 -10.69 2.62
N ILE A 297 -12.11 -10.52 3.53
CA ILE A 297 -12.00 -11.06 4.90
C ILE A 297 -11.89 -12.58 4.87
N ALA A 298 -12.68 -13.26 4.05
CA ALA A 298 -12.63 -14.72 3.91
C ALA A 298 -11.26 -15.19 3.40
N GLU A 299 -10.65 -14.46 2.46
CA GLU A 299 -9.28 -14.72 2.00
C GLU A 299 -8.25 -14.53 3.12
N LEU A 300 -8.32 -13.41 3.84
CA LEU A 300 -7.41 -13.13 4.97
C LEU A 300 -7.52 -14.18 6.07
N VAL A 301 -8.72 -14.68 6.37
CA VAL A 301 -8.92 -15.77 7.34
C VAL A 301 -8.24 -17.06 6.87
N ARG A 302 -8.35 -17.40 5.58
CA ARG A 302 -7.65 -18.57 5.01
C ARG A 302 -6.13 -18.43 5.15
N ASP A 303 -5.59 -17.25 4.86
CA ASP A 303 -4.17 -16.97 4.99
C ASP A 303 -3.69 -17.04 6.45
N ILE A 304 -4.45 -16.51 7.40
CA ILE A 304 -4.13 -16.62 8.83
C ILE A 304 -4.08 -18.08 9.25
N ASN A 305 -5.03 -18.91 8.79
CA ASN A 305 -5.03 -20.33 9.13
C ASN A 305 -3.80 -21.07 8.56
N LYS A 306 -3.38 -20.73 7.33
CA LYS A 306 -2.11 -21.24 6.77
C LYS A 306 -0.91 -20.81 7.61
N LEU A 307 -0.82 -19.52 7.95
CA LEU A 307 0.25 -18.98 8.79
C LEU A 307 0.29 -19.64 10.17
N ARG A 308 -0.87 -19.86 10.81
CA ARG A 308 -0.94 -20.58 12.11
C ARG A 308 -0.35 -21.99 12.02
N ASN A 309 -0.61 -22.70 10.92
CA ASN A 309 -0.05 -24.02 10.69
C ASN A 309 1.47 -23.97 10.47
N GLU A 310 1.95 -23.02 9.67
CA GLU A 310 3.39 -22.83 9.39
C GLU A 310 4.19 -22.38 10.64
N ILE A 311 3.62 -21.48 11.45
CA ILE A 311 4.21 -21.04 12.73
C ILE A 311 4.30 -22.23 13.70
N GLY A 312 3.29 -23.10 13.70
CA GLY A 312 3.20 -24.29 14.52
C GLY A 312 2.74 -24.02 15.95
N ALA A 313 2.10 -25.02 16.56
CA ALA A 313 1.39 -24.90 17.83
C ALA A 313 2.23 -24.31 18.97
N TYR A 314 3.50 -24.69 19.09
CA TYR A 314 4.37 -24.27 20.19
C TYR A 314 4.78 -22.80 20.10
N CYS A 315 5.10 -22.30 18.90
CA CYS A 315 5.35 -20.88 18.70
C CYS A 315 4.03 -20.09 18.85
N MET A 316 2.91 -20.65 18.37
CA MET A 316 1.59 -20.05 18.55
C MET A 316 1.14 -19.96 20.01
N MET A 317 1.56 -20.88 20.89
CA MET A 317 1.32 -20.76 22.34
C MET A 317 2.00 -19.53 22.92
N MET A 318 3.28 -19.31 22.57
CA MET A 318 4.00 -18.11 23.00
C MET A 318 3.41 -16.85 22.38
N VAL A 319 3.00 -16.88 21.11
CA VAL A 319 2.26 -15.78 20.49
C VAL A 319 0.97 -15.50 21.28
N ARG A 320 0.27 -16.54 21.69
CA ARG A 320 -0.96 -16.41 22.45
C ARG A 320 -0.73 -15.87 23.85
N GLU A 321 0.33 -16.28 24.52
CA GLU A 321 0.66 -15.84 25.88
C GLU A 321 1.20 -14.41 25.91
N VAL A 322 2.08 -14.07 24.97
CA VAL A 322 2.77 -12.77 24.92
C VAL A 322 1.90 -11.68 24.25
N TYR A 323 1.04 -12.04 23.28
CA TYR A 323 0.27 -11.04 22.52
C TYR A 323 -1.25 -11.25 22.50
N LEU A 324 -1.76 -12.44 22.85
CA LEU A 324 -3.22 -12.71 22.93
C LEU A 324 -3.67 -13.04 24.37
N GLY A 325 -2.80 -12.91 25.37
CA GLY A 325 -3.02 -13.34 26.76
C GLY A 325 -4.00 -12.45 27.53
N SER A 326 -4.39 -11.33 26.94
CA SER A 326 -5.44 -10.42 27.38
C SER A 326 -6.87 -10.89 27.05
N ASP A 327 -7.02 -12.02 26.37
CA ASP A 327 -8.31 -12.66 26.07
C ASP A 327 -9.03 -13.27 27.30
N MET A 328 -8.43 -13.26 28.49
CA MET A 328 -9.11 -13.76 29.71
C MET A 328 -10.40 -12.99 30.03
N GLN A 329 -10.52 -11.73 29.60
CA GLN A 329 -11.75 -10.95 29.80
C GLN A 329 -12.87 -11.30 28.81
N ILE A 330 -12.55 -11.74 27.59
CA ILE A 330 -13.57 -12.11 26.58
C ILE A 330 -14.17 -13.47 26.93
N TRP A 331 -13.34 -14.43 27.37
CA TRP A 331 -13.83 -15.72 27.87
C TRP A 331 -14.59 -15.59 29.18
N SER A 332 -14.21 -14.68 30.09
CA SER A 332 -15.00 -14.40 31.29
C SER A 332 -16.32 -13.70 30.96
N LEU A 333 -16.37 -12.81 29.96
CA LEU A 333 -17.61 -12.18 29.48
C LEU A 333 -18.52 -13.16 28.74
N LEU A 334 -17.95 -14.08 27.95
CA LEU A 334 -18.70 -15.15 27.29
C LEU A 334 -19.23 -16.15 28.32
N ASN A 335 -18.41 -16.56 29.30
CA ASN A 335 -18.87 -17.41 30.40
C ASN A 335 -19.92 -16.70 31.27
N ALA A 336 -19.76 -15.39 31.54
CA ALA A 336 -20.74 -14.60 32.26
C ALA A 336 -22.03 -14.39 31.46
N ARG A 337 -21.96 -14.26 30.13
CA ARG A 337 -23.15 -14.18 29.26
C ARG A 337 -23.80 -15.54 29.03
N ILE A 338 -23.06 -16.63 29.01
CA ILE A 338 -23.59 -18.00 28.97
C ILE A 338 -24.26 -18.33 30.31
N ALA A 339 -23.68 -17.88 31.43
CA ALA A 339 -24.28 -17.99 32.75
C ALA A 339 -25.52 -17.08 32.91
N ALA A 340 -25.50 -15.87 32.35
CA ALA A 340 -26.62 -14.93 32.39
C ALA A 340 -27.73 -15.23 31.36
N ALA A 341 -27.42 -15.92 30.27
CA ALA A 341 -28.38 -16.37 29.26
C ALA A 341 -29.07 -17.69 29.63
N GLY A 342 -28.78 -18.24 30.82
CA GLY A 342 -29.47 -19.42 31.33
C GLY A 342 -30.42 -19.10 32.48
N PRO A 343 -31.72 -18.92 32.20
CA PRO A 343 -32.75 -19.40 33.11
C PRO A 343 -33.74 -20.28 32.35
N GLY A 344 -33.60 -21.60 32.53
CA GLY A 344 -34.70 -22.54 32.29
C GLY A 344 -34.60 -23.43 31.05
N GLN A 345 -33.67 -24.39 31.05
CA GLN A 345 -34.01 -25.73 30.56
C GLN A 345 -33.52 -26.77 31.56
N LYS A 346 -34.47 -27.50 32.14
CA LYS A 346 -34.23 -28.69 32.95
C LYS A 346 -33.57 -29.75 32.07
N GLY A 347 -32.40 -30.22 32.49
CA GLY A 347 -31.81 -31.50 32.08
C GLY A 347 -30.91 -31.46 30.84
N GLY A 348 -29.63 -31.81 31.04
CA GLY A 348 -28.82 -32.42 29.97
C GLY A 348 -27.71 -31.55 29.37
N GLY A 349 -27.09 -30.66 30.16
CA GLY A 349 -25.91 -29.92 29.72
C GLY A 349 -24.74 -30.86 29.36
N LEU A 350 -23.84 -30.40 28.47
CA LEU A 350 -22.61 -31.13 28.13
C LEU A 350 -21.79 -31.50 29.39
N TRP A 351 -21.79 -30.61 30.39
CA TRP A 351 -21.11 -30.81 31.67
C TRP A 351 -21.82 -31.79 32.60
N ASP A 352 -23.15 -31.90 32.55
CA ASP A 352 -23.91 -32.93 33.29
C ASP A 352 -23.58 -34.34 32.75
N ARG A 353 -23.53 -34.48 31.42
CA ARG A 353 -23.19 -35.76 30.76
C ARG A 353 -21.73 -36.20 30.99
N VAL A 354 -20.82 -35.25 31.17
CA VAL A 354 -19.42 -35.53 31.51
C VAL A 354 -19.28 -35.92 32.98
N SER A 355 -20.04 -35.29 33.88
CA SER A 355 -20.01 -35.60 35.30
C SER A 355 -20.74 -36.89 35.66
N GLU A 356 -21.81 -37.27 34.94
CA GLU A 356 -22.41 -38.61 35.02
C GLU A 356 -21.45 -39.72 34.58
N ARG A 357 -20.75 -39.55 33.43
CA ARG A 357 -19.75 -40.52 32.97
C ARG A 357 -18.57 -40.69 33.93
N LEU A 358 -18.21 -39.64 34.66
CA LEU A 358 -17.17 -39.69 35.69
C LEU A 358 -17.66 -40.35 36.99
N ARG A 359 -18.97 -40.35 37.27
CA ARG A 359 -19.56 -41.06 38.42
C ARG A 359 -19.80 -42.55 38.16
N GLU A 360 -20.00 -42.95 36.90
CA GLU A 360 -20.19 -44.36 36.51
C GLU A 360 -18.88 -45.16 36.39
N SER A 361 -17.72 -44.52 36.56
CA SER A 361 -16.43 -45.22 36.56
C SER A 361 -16.24 -45.96 37.91
N PRO A 362 -16.16 -47.31 37.94
CA PRO A 362 -15.99 -48.03 39.19
C PRO A 362 -14.63 -47.69 39.81
N PRO A 363 -14.52 -47.61 41.15
CA PRO A 363 -13.24 -47.36 41.79
C PRO A 363 -12.24 -48.48 41.44
N PRO A 364 -10.94 -48.17 41.32
CA PRO A 364 -9.92 -49.17 41.07
C PRO A 364 -9.96 -50.20 42.20
N ARG A 365 -10.12 -51.47 41.84
CA ARG A 365 -10.07 -52.59 42.79
C ARG A 365 -8.73 -52.54 43.51
N GLY A 366 -8.78 -52.31 44.83
CA GLY A 366 -7.64 -52.47 45.71
C GLY A 366 -7.13 -53.91 45.63
N GLY A 367 -5.89 -54.07 45.18
CA GLY A 367 -5.13 -55.32 45.31
C GLY A 367 -4.38 -55.30 46.63
N SER A 368 -4.82 -56.15 47.55
CA SER A 368 -4.21 -56.45 48.84
C SER A 368 -2.80 -57.02 48.72
N LYS A 369 -2.01 -56.75 49.77
CA LYS A 369 -0.79 -57.47 50.15
C LYS A 369 -0.96 -58.99 50.06
N SER A 370 0.05 -59.67 49.51
CA SER A 370 0.67 -60.87 50.08
C SER A 370 2.09 -60.96 49.55
#